data_AF-A0A1B1AKH6-F1
#
_entry.id   AF-A0A1B1AKH6-F1
#
_cell.length_a   1.000
_cell.length_b   1.000
_cell.length_c   1.000
_cell.angle_alpha   90.00
_cell.angle_beta   90.00
_cell.angle_gamma   90.00
#
_symmetry.space_group_name_H-M   'P 1'
#
loop_
_entity.id
_entity.type
_entity.pdbx_description
1 polymer ?
#
loop_
_entity_poly.entity_id
_entity_poly.type
_entity_poly.pdbx_seq_one_letter_code
_entity_poly.pdbx_strand_id
1 'polypeptide(L)'
;MAAAPVRFLNAAAWPLTIWTSLSHLEEHPADDYVERTSPIVATAVAFWICFVALILLANPAVIAVGGSFDDGSSLVTFVRRTPGAIVGVLWLVTPLLYVAGWWMFTARDEAFPR
;
A
#
# COMPACT_ATOMS: atom_id res chain seq x y z
N MET A 1 25.80 -16.98 -8.91
CA MET A 1 24.41 -17.53 -8.97
C MET A 1 23.59 -17.27 -7.69
N ALA A 2 24.19 -16.93 -6.55
CA ALA A 2 23.45 -16.59 -5.30
C ALA A 2 22.64 -15.26 -5.35
N ALA A 3 22.76 -14.46 -6.41
CA ALA A 3 22.09 -13.16 -6.53
C ALA A 3 20.63 -13.23 -7.02
N ALA A 4 20.25 -14.30 -7.74
CA ALA A 4 18.89 -14.46 -8.27
C ALA A 4 17.80 -14.45 -7.18
N PRO A 5 17.89 -15.25 -6.10
CA PRO A 5 16.84 -15.27 -5.07
C PRO A 5 16.71 -13.93 -4.33
N VAL A 6 17.82 -13.21 -4.13
CA VAL A 6 17.81 -11.89 -3.47
C VAL A 6 17.12 -10.84 -4.34
N ARG A 7 17.31 -10.87 -5.67
CA ARG A 7 16.60 -9.99 -6.61
C ARG A 7 15.09 -10.24 -6.60
N PHE A 8 14.66 -11.50 -6.58
CA PHE A 8 13.22 -11.83 -6.48
C PHE A 8 12.59 -11.38 -5.18
N LEU A 9 13.28 -11.55 -4.04
CA LEU A 9 12.80 -11.06 -2.74
C LEU A 9 12.71 -9.53 -2.73
N ASN A 10 13.69 -8.84 -3.30
CA ASN A 10 13.71 -7.39 -3.38
C ASN A 10 12.56 -6.86 -4.25
N ALA A 11 12.29 -7.49 -5.40
CA ALA A 11 11.16 -7.16 -6.26
C ALA A 11 9.82 -7.48 -5.58
N ALA A 12 9.68 -8.61 -4.90
CA ALA A 12 8.45 -8.94 -4.16
C ALA A 12 8.19 -7.94 -3.01
N ALA A 13 9.25 -7.45 -2.38
CA ALA A 13 9.18 -6.43 -1.33
C ALA A 13 9.31 -4.99 -1.86
N TRP A 14 9.07 -4.75 -3.16
CA TRP A 14 9.27 -3.43 -3.79
C TRP A 14 8.63 -2.24 -3.04
N PRO A 15 7.43 -2.35 -2.41
CA PRO A 15 6.84 -1.19 -1.70
C PRO A 15 7.66 -0.76 -0.49
N LEU A 16 8.53 -1.65 0.02
CA LEU A 16 9.43 -1.41 1.14
C LEU A 16 10.84 -1.02 0.66
N THR A 17 11.30 -1.62 -0.43
CA THR A 17 12.69 -1.48 -0.88
C THR A 17 12.91 -0.34 -1.88
N ILE A 18 11.83 0.23 -2.44
CA ILE A 18 11.94 1.36 -3.38
C ILE A 18 12.69 2.57 -2.80
N TRP A 19 12.60 2.81 -1.50
CA TRP A 19 13.21 3.96 -0.83
C TRP A 19 14.73 3.97 -0.91
N THR A 20 15.38 2.81 -0.96
CA THR A 20 16.83 2.71 -1.15
C THR A 20 17.26 3.13 -2.56
N SER A 21 16.33 3.23 -3.50
CA SER A 21 16.61 3.72 -4.86
C SER A 21 16.84 5.24 -4.87
N LEU A 22 16.34 5.96 -3.87
CA LEU A 22 16.52 7.41 -3.77
C LEU A 22 17.97 7.81 -3.50
N SER A 23 18.76 6.94 -2.87
CA SER A 23 20.19 7.21 -2.61
C SER A 23 21.07 7.11 -3.87
N HIS A 24 20.55 6.54 -4.96
CA HIS A 24 21.30 6.35 -6.21
C HIS A 24 20.94 7.40 -7.27
N LEU A 25 20.06 8.35 -6.93
CA LEU A 25 19.69 9.45 -7.84
C LEU A 25 20.88 10.34 -8.18
N GLU A 26 21.84 10.47 -7.25
CA GLU A 26 23.05 11.28 -7.42
C GLU A 26 24.07 10.65 -8.38
N GLU A 27 24.04 9.32 -8.54
CA GLU A 27 24.97 8.54 -9.38
C GLU A 27 24.58 8.56 -10.86
N HIS A 28 23.33 8.91 -11.16
CA HIS A 28 22.78 8.98 -12.51
C HIS A 28 22.26 10.39 -12.84
N PRO A 29 23.17 11.37 -13.04
CA PRO A 29 22.81 12.76 -13.32
C PRO A 29 22.11 13.00 -14.67
N ALA A 30 21.97 11.96 -15.51
CA ALA A 30 21.21 11.99 -16.76
C ALA A 30 19.87 11.23 -16.60
N ASP A 31 18.87 11.93 -16.07
CA ASP A 31 17.40 11.76 -16.06
C ASP A 31 16.73 10.36 -16.09
N ASP A 32 17.14 9.40 -16.92
CA ASP A 32 16.38 8.17 -17.21
C ASP A 32 16.09 7.31 -15.97
N TYR A 33 17.02 7.26 -15.00
CA TYR A 33 16.82 6.52 -13.77
C TYR A 33 15.76 7.17 -12.86
N VAL A 34 15.78 8.50 -12.80
CA VAL A 34 14.84 9.31 -12.00
C VAL A 34 13.45 9.25 -12.62
N GLU A 35 13.36 9.41 -13.94
CA GLU A 35 12.11 9.34 -14.72
C GLU A 35 11.42 7.99 -14.57
N ARG A 36 12.18 6.89 -14.44
CA ARG A 36 11.63 5.55 -14.21
C ARG A 36 11.37 5.26 -12.74
N THR A 37 12.05 5.92 -11.81
CA THR A 37 11.88 5.71 -10.36
C THR A 37 10.72 6.53 -9.78
N SER A 38 10.47 7.75 -10.28
CA SER A 38 9.40 8.62 -9.77
C SER A 38 7.98 8.02 -9.87
N PRO A 39 7.58 7.32 -10.96
CA PRO A 39 6.25 6.70 -11.02
C PRO A 39 6.14 5.51 -10.07
N ILE A 40 7.24 4.79 -9.84
CA ILE A 40 7.29 3.68 -8.86
C ILE A 40 7.10 4.22 -7.45
N VAL A 41 7.77 5.33 -7.11
CA VAL A 41 7.62 6.01 -5.82
C VAL A 41 6.18 6.49 -5.62
N ALA A 42 5.57 7.12 -6.62
CA ALA A 42 4.17 7.54 -6.55
C ALA A 42 3.22 6.34 -6.35
N THR A 43 3.48 5.23 -7.04
CA THR A 43 2.72 3.98 -6.90
C THR A 43 2.90 3.37 -5.51
N ALA A 44 4.11 3.43 -4.93
CA ALA A 44 4.38 2.96 -3.57
C ALA A 44 3.60 3.77 -2.53
N VAL A 45 3.58 5.09 -2.67
CA VAL A 45 2.80 5.97 -1.78
C VAL A 45 1.31 5.66 -1.88
N ALA A 46 0.77 5.58 -3.09
CA ALA A 46 -0.63 5.23 -3.32
C ALA A 46 -0.97 3.85 -2.74
N PHE A 47 -0.10 2.86 -2.95
CA PHE A 47 -0.24 1.51 -2.38
C PHE A 47 -0.33 1.55 -0.86
N TRP A 48 0.58 2.24 -0.18
CA TRP A 48 0.57 2.31 1.29
C TRP A 48 -0.66 3.02 1.84
N ILE A 49 -1.10 4.10 1.19
CA ILE A 49 -2.35 4.80 1.57
C ILE A 49 -3.54 3.84 1.46
N CYS A 50 -3.68 3.14 0.33
CA CYS A 50 -4.77 2.20 0.11
C CYS A 50 -4.69 1.01 1.09
N PHE A 51 -3.51 0.46 1.33
CA PHE A 51 -3.29 -0.68 2.20
C PHE A 51 -3.62 -0.35 3.67
N VAL A 52 -3.14 0.79 4.17
CA VAL A 52 -3.45 1.24 5.54
C VAL A 52 -4.94 1.54 5.68
N ALA A 53 -5.54 2.24 4.71
CA ALA A 53 -6.98 2.50 4.71
C ALA A 53 -7.78 1.19 4.71
N LEU A 54 -7.35 0.19 3.94
CA LEU A 54 -8.00 -1.12 3.89
C LEU A 54 -7.92 -1.84 5.24
N ILE A 55 -6.75 -1.83 5.90
CA ILE A 55 -6.59 -2.43 7.24
C ILE A 55 -7.55 -1.77 8.25
N LEU A 56 -7.61 -0.44 8.27
CA LEU A 56 -8.43 0.30 9.23
C LEU A 56 -9.93 0.12 8.96
N LEU A 57 -10.35 0.18 7.71
CA LEU A 57 -11.78 0.16 7.34
C LEU A 57 -12.34 -1.26 7.26
N ALA A 58 -11.54 -2.27 6.94
CA ALA A 58 -11.98 -3.67 6.93
C ALA A 58 -12.07 -4.27 8.34
N ASN A 59 -11.42 -3.65 9.34
CA ASN A 59 -11.50 -4.03 10.75
C ASN A 59 -12.30 -2.98 11.55
N PRO A 60 -13.63 -2.91 11.39
CA PRO A 60 -14.41 -1.89 12.07
C PRO A 60 -14.34 -2.10 13.58
N ALA A 61 -13.96 -1.03 14.29
CA ALA A 61 -14.09 -0.95 15.73
C ALA A 61 -15.57 -1.10 16.11
N VAL A 62 -15.84 -1.92 17.12
CA VAL A 62 -17.20 -2.07 17.66
C VAL A 62 -17.55 -0.77 18.37
N ILE A 63 -18.55 -0.04 17.86
CA ILE A 63 -19.05 1.18 18.52
C ILE A 63 -20.22 0.77 19.40
N ALA A 64 -20.09 0.98 20.71
CA ALA A 64 -21.20 0.87 21.65
C ALA A 64 -22.08 2.11 21.51
N VAL A 65 -23.31 1.92 21.06
CA VAL A 65 -24.33 2.98 20.98
C VAL A 65 -25.28 2.77 22.15
N GLY A 66 -25.21 3.67 23.13
CA GLY A 66 -26.10 3.67 24.29
C GLY A 66 -27.26 4.62 24.09
N GLY A 67 -28.49 4.15 24.29
CA GLY A 67 -29.68 4.98 24.45
C GLY A 67 -30.17 4.90 25.89
N SER A 68 -30.44 6.05 26.52
CA SER A 68 -31.13 6.13 27.81
C SER A 68 -32.62 6.33 27.56
N PHE A 69 -33.45 5.49 28.14
CA PHE A 69 -34.90 5.70 28.19
C PHE A 69 -35.26 6.50 29.45
N ASP A 70 -36.34 7.28 29.40
CA ASP A 70 -36.83 8.07 30.54
C ASP A 70 -37.16 7.22 31.79
N ASP A 71 -37.37 5.92 31.61
CA ASP A 71 -37.60 4.95 32.70
C ASP A 71 -36.29 4.44 33.35
N GLY A 72 -35.15 5.07 33.07
CA GLY A 72 -33.84 4.72 33.66
C GLY A 72 -33.21 3.43 33.12
N SER A 73 -33.88 2.73 32.20
CA SER A 73 -33.26 1.61 31.48
C SER A 73 -32.27 2.13 30.43
N SER A 74 -31.10 1.48 30.37
CA SER A 74 -30.08 1.75 29.35
C SER A 74 -29.99 0.57 28.40
N LEU A 75 -30.07 0.84 27.10
CA LEU A 75 -29.86 -0.18 26.07
C LEU A 75 -28.55 0.14 25.36
N VAL A 76 -27.57 -0.74 25.56
CA VAL A 76 -26.28 -0.69 24.87
C VAL A 76 -26.38 -1.64 23.69
N THR A 77 -26.43 -1.10 22.48
CA THR A 77 -26.35 -1.89 21.25
C THR A 77 -24.96 -1.75 20.64
N PHE A 78 -24.39 -2.87 20.21
CA PHE A 78 -23.11 -2.89 19.50
C PHE A 78 -23.38 -2.82 18.00
N VAL A 79 -23.03 -1.70 17.37
CA VAL A 79 -23.21 -1.53 15.92
C VAL A 79 -21.87 -1.62 15.22
N ARG A 80 -21.75 -2.58 14.29
CA ARG A 80 -20.59 -2.71 13.41
C ARG A 80 -20.91 -2.03 12.08
N ARG A 81 -20.37 -0.83 11.84
CA ARG A 81 -20.48 -0.15 10.53
C ARG A 81 -19.19 -0.32 9.76
N THR A 82 -19.28 -1.02 8.64
CA THR A 82 -18.19 -1.13 7.66
C THR A 82 -18.61 -0.39 6.40
N PRO A 83 -17.84 0.59 5.89
CA PRO A 83 -18.17 1.28 4.65
C PRO A 83 -17.88 0.35 3.45
N GLY A 84 -18.81 -0.59 3.21
CA GLY A 84 -18.61 -1.73 2.29
C GLY A 84 -18.21 -1.32 0.87
N ALA A 85 -18.76 -0.22 0.34
CA ALA A 85 -18.38 0.29 -0.98
C ALA A 85 -16.91 0.74 -1.04
N ILE A 86 -16.44 1.49 -0.04
CA ILE A 86 -15.05 1.97 0.02
C ILE A 86 -14.09 0.80 0.17
N VAL A 87 -14.41 -0.14 1.08
CA VAL A 87 -13.63 -1.36 1.29
C VAL A 87 -13.56 -2.19 0.00
N GLY A 88 -14.68 -2.31 -0.73
CA GLY A 88 -14.72 -2.99 -2.02
C GLY A 88 -13.80 -2.37 -3.07
N VAL A 89 -13.78 -1.05 -3.20
CA VAL A 89 -12.84 -0.33 -4.09
C VAL A 89 -11.39 -0.57 -3.66
N LEU A 90 -11.09 -0.46 -2.37
CA LEU A 90 -9.74 -0.68 -1.85
C LEU A 90 -9.24 -2.11 -2.09
N TRP A 91 -10.11 -3.11 -1.98
CA TRP A 91 -9.80 -4.51 -2.31
C TRP A 91 -9.45 -4.74 -3.77
N LEU A 92 -9.95 -3.90 -4.68
CA LEU A 92 -9.60 -3.94 -6.10
C LEU A 92 -8.33 -3.14 -6.41
N VAL A 93 -8.25 -1.91 -5.90
CA VAL A 93 -7.20 -0.95 -6.24
C VAL A 93 -5.86 -1.34 -5.61
N THR A 94 -5.84 -1.78 -4.36
CA THR A 94 -4.60 -2.13 -3.64
C THR A 94 -3.79 -3.22 -4.36
N PRO A 95 -4.36 -4.38 -4.75
CA PRO A 95 -3.60 -5.39 -5.49
C PRO A 95 -3.20 -4.92 -6.90
N LEU A 96 -4.02 -4.10 -7.55
CA LEU A 96 -3.69 -3.54 -8.86
C LEU A 96 -2.44 -2.64 -8.78
N LEU A 97 -2.38 -1.75 -7.79
CA LEU A 97 -1.21 -0.93 -7.52
C LEU A 97 0.02 -1.79 -7.18
N TYR A 98 -0.17 -2.86 -6.41
CA TYR A 98 0.92 -3.80 -6.09
C TYR A 98 1.53 -4.42 -7.35
N VAL A 99 0.70 -4.93 -8.26
CA VAL A 99 1.15 -5.56 -9.51
C VAL A 99 1.77 -4.54 -10.46
N ALA A 100 1.17 -3.36 -10.61
CA ALA A 100 1.70 -2.30 -11.47
C ALA A 100 3.07 -1.82 -10.99
N GLY A 101 3.23 -1.57 -9.69
CA GLY A 101 4.51 -1.16 -9.12
C GLY A 101 5.56 -2.28 -9.19
N TRP A 102 5.16 -3.54 -8.97
CA TRP A 102 6.05 -4.69 -9.13
C TRP A 102 6.60 -4.77 -10.56
N TRP A 103 5.73 -4.67 -11.57
CA TRP A 103 6.12 -4.67 -12.98
C TRP A 103 7.11 -3.54 -13.30
N MET A 104 6.81 -2.31 -12.86
CA MET A 104 7.68 -1.16 -13.09
C MET A 104 9.03 -1.34 -12.40
N PHE A 105 9.04 -1.86 -11.18
CA PHE A 105 10.25 -2.12 -10.41
C PHE A 105 11.14 -3.16 -11.10
N THR A 106 10.57 -4.28 -11.56
CA THR A 106 11.33 -5.30 -12.30
C THR A 106 11.86 -4.76 -13.62
N ALA A 107 11.05 -4.02 -14.38
CA ALA A 107 11.47 -3.42 -15.64
C ALA A 107 12.62 -2.41 -15.46
N ARG A 108 12.59 -1.63 -14.37
CA ARG A 108 13.71 -0.71 -14.04
C ARG A 108 14.96 -1.48 -13.64
N ASP A 109 14.85 -2.49 -12.78
CA ASP A 109 15.99 -3.29 -12.32
C ASP A 109 16.62 -4.13 -13.45
N GLU A 110 15.89 -4.41 -14.54
CA GLU A 110 16.45 -4.97 -15.78
C GLU A 110 17.21 -3.93 -16.61
N ALA A 111 16.71 -2.69 -16.68
CA ALA A 111 17.36 -1.59 -17.39
C ALA A 111 18.60 -1.05 -16.66
N PHE A 112 18.61 -1.08 -15.33
CA PHE A 112 19.69 -0.62 -14.46
C PHE A 112 20.04 -1.71 -13.43
N PRO A 113 20.83 -2.72 -13.83
CA PRO A 113 21.27 -3.76 -12.91
C PRO A 113 22.18 -3.15 -11.85
N ARG A 114 21.90 -3.45 -10.58
CA ARG A 114 22.76 -3.12 -9.43
C ARG A 114 23.93 -4.10 -9.31
#